data_AF-A0A1H5ZJ36-F1
#
_entry.id   AF-A0A1H5ZJ36-F1
#
_cell.length_a   1.000
_cell.length_b   1.000
_cell.length_c   1.000
_cell.angle_alpha   90.00
_cell.angle_beta   90.00
_cell.angle_gamma   90.00
#
_symmetry.space_group_name_H-M   'P 1'
#
loop_
_entity.id
_entity.type
_entity.pdbx_description
1 polymer ?
#
loop_
_entity_poly.entity_id
_entity_poly.type
_entity_poly.pdbx_seq_one_letter_code
_entity_poly.pdbx_strand_id
1 'polypeptide(L)' 'MTLAERYNAEARRLLPHMADDLAVDPAIERASEIDEIVFRRSEFLGGMASAILAMIERTK' A
#
# COMPACT_ATOMS: atom_id res chain seq x y z
N MET A 1 7.49 3.98 -12.81
CA MET A 1 6.82 3.19 -11.77
C MET A 1 6.01 4.13 -10.90
N THR A 2 4.70 3.96 -10.82
CA THR A 2 3.78 4.78 -10.01
C THR A 2 4.01 4.54 -8.51
N LEU A 3 3.39 5.37 -7.67
CA LEU A 3 3.38 5.13 -6.22
C LEU A 3 2.69 3.81 -5.88
N ALA A 4 1.55 3.52 -6.51
CA ALA A 4 0.82 2.27 -6.30
C ALA A 4 1.60 1.02 -6.75
N GLU A 5 2.34 1.08 -7.86
CA GLU A 5 3.21 -0.02 -8.28
C GLU A 5 4.32 -0.30 -7.25
N ARG A 6 4.95 0.77 -6.72
CA ARG A 6 5.93 0.66 -5.64
C ARG A 6 5.31 0.08 -4.38
N TYR A 7 4.13 0.57 -4.01
CA TYR A 7 3.38 0.10 -2.86
C TYR A 7 3.03 -1.40 -2.97
N ASN A 8 2.47 -1.83 -4.10
CA ASN A 8 2.11 -3.23 -4.34
C ASN A 8 3.34 -4.15 -4.32
N ALA A 9 4.47 -3.70 -4.87
CA ALA A 9 5.72 -4.44 -4.83
C ALA A 9 6.24 -4.61 -3.38
N GLU A 10 6.22 -3.53 -2.59
CA GLU A 10 6.63 -3.57 -1.19
C GLU A 10 5.67 -4.39 -0.32
N ALA A 11 4.36 -4.28 -0.53
CA ALA A 11 3.37 -5.12 0.14
C ALA A 11 3.62 -6.60 -0.12
N ARG A 12 3.91 -6.97 -1.38
CA ARG A 12 4.24 -8.35 -1.75
C ARG A 12 5.56 -8.84 -1.18
N ARG A 13 6.53 -7.95 -1.00
CA ARG A 13 7.85 -8.25 -0.40
C ARG A 13 7.79 -8.41 1.12
N LEU A 14 7.06 -7.51 1.80
CA LEU A 14 6.98 -7.44 3.26
C LEU A 14 5.95 -8.41 3.83
N LEU A 15 4.80 -8.52 3.18
CA LEU A 15 3.62 -9.25 3.67
C LEU A 15 3.06 -10.17 2.57
N PRO A 16 3.83 -11.17 2.08
CA PRO A 16 3.45 -11.96 0.92
C PRO A 16 2.11 -12.69 1.07
N HIS A 17 1.75 -13.09 2.29
CA HIS A 17 0.49 -13.76 2.59
C HIS A 17 -0.73 -12.82 2.64
N MET A 18 -0.50 -11.51 2.68
CA MET A 18 -1.55 -10.48 2.72
C MET A 18 -1.51 -9.57 1.48
N ALA A 19 -0.67 -9.90 0.50
CA ALA A 19 -0.42 -9.05 -0.65
C ALA A 19 -1.70 -8.76 -1.45
N ASP A 20 -2.56 -9.77 -1.60
CA ASP A 20 -3.82 -9.64 -2.33
C ASP A 20 -4.84 -8.77 -1.58
N ASP A 21 -4.86 -8.83 -0.25
CA ASP A 21 -5.73 -7.98 0.59
C ASP A 21 -5.28 -6.51 0.57
N LEU A 22 -3.97 -6.28 0.39
CA LEU A 22 -3.36 -4.95 0.34
C LEU A 22 -3.33 -4.37 -1.09
N ALA A 23 -3.42 -5.19 -2.13
CA ALA A 23 -3.23 -4.75 -3.51
C ALA A 23 -4.22 -3.65 -3.93
N VAL A 24 -3.70 -2.60 -4.55
CA VAL A 24 -4.48 -1.48 -5.11
C VAL A 24 -4.26 -1.36 -6.63
N ASP A 25 -5.11 -0.60 -7.30
CA ASP A 25 -4.95 -0.31 -8.73
C ASP A 25 -3.58 0.38 -8.99
N PRO A 26 -2.72 -0.17 -9.86
CA PRO A 26 -1.43 0.43 -10.22
C PRO A 26 -1.51 1.86 -10.78
N ALA A 27 -2.66 2.29 -11.30
CA ALA A 27 -2.86 3.63 -11.82
C ALA A 27 -3.00 4.70 -10.72
N ILE A 28 -3.13 4.32 -9.44
CA ILE A 28 -3.28 5.28 -8.35
C ILE A 28 -1.96 6.01 -8.08
N GLU A 29 -2.02 7.34 -8.06
CA GLU A 29 -0.84 8.19 -7.88
C GLU A 29 -0.72 8.79 -6.48
N ARG A 30 -1.82 8.83 -5.71
CA ARG A 30 -1.87 9.52 -4.40
C ARG A 30 -1.84 8.53 -3.24
N ALA A 31 -0.95 8.78 -2.27
CA ALA A 31 -0.85 8.00 -1.04
C ALA A 31 -2.16 7.97 -0.25
N SER A 32 -2.88 9.09 -0.19
CA SER A 32 -4.17 9.20 0.51
C SER A 32 -5.25 8.31 -0.10
N GLU A 33 -5.23 8.09 -1.42
CA GLU A 33 -6.18 7.18 -2.06
C GLU A 33 -5.88 5.71 -1.73
N ILE A 34 -4.60 5.34 -1.70
CA ILE A 34 -4.15 4.00 -1.31
C ILE A 34 -4.60 3.72 0.13
N ASP A 35 -4.33 4.66 1.04
CA ASP A 35 -4.74 4.55 2.45
C ASP A 35 -6.26 4.41 2.61
N GLU A 36 -7.05 5.27 1.95
CA GLU A 36 -8.52 5.22 2.03
C GLU A 36 -9.11 3.91 1.47
N ILE A 37 -8.57 3.41 0.35
CA ILE A 37 -9.02 2.13 -0.23
C ILE A 37 -8.77 0.99 0.72
N VAL A 38 -7.57 0.90 1.29
CA VAL A 38 -7.18 -0.22 2.14
C VAL A 38 -7.86 -0.13 3.51
N PHE A 39 -7.98 1.07 4.08
CA PHE A 39 -8.71 1.31 5.32
C PHE A 39 -10.19 0.91 5.22
N ARG A 40 -10.85 1.17 4.08
CA ARG A 40 -12.23 0.73 3.82
C ARG A 40 -12.39 -0.78 3.76
N ARG A 41 -11.33 -1.54 3.48
CA ARG A 41 -11.34 -3.01 3.55
C ARG A 41 -11.24 -3.49 4.99
N SER A 42 -10.38 -2.85 5.78
CA SER A 42 -10.21 -3.10 7.22
C SER A 42 -9.29 -2.05 7.82
N GLU A 43 -9.59 -1.56 9.02
CA GLU A 43 -8.69 -0.67 9.77
C GLU A 43 -7.31 -1.30 10.00
N PHE A 44 -7.27 -2.63 10.21
CA PHE A 44 -6.02 -3.38 10.35
C PHE A 44 -5.15 -3.29 9.08
N LEU A 45 -5.78 -3.46 7.91
CA LEU A 45 -5.10 -3.33 6.63
C LEU A 45 -4.70 -1.88 6.37
N GLY A 46 -5.54 -0.91 6.74
CA GLY A 46 -5.24 0.52 6.63
C GLY A 46 -3.97 0.90 7.40
N GLY A 47 -3.83 0.43 8.64
CA GLY A 47 -2.61 0.63 9.43
C GLY A 47 -1.35 0.07 8.75
N MET A 48 -1.46 -1.10 8.11
CA MET A 48 -0.36 -1.68 7.34
C MET A 48 -0.03 -0.86 6.09
N ALA A 49 -1.05 -0.40 5.36
CA ALA A 49 -0.86 0.43 4.18
C ALA A 49 -0.11 1.72 4.53
N SER A 50 -0.55 2.40 5.59
CA SER A 50 0.11 3.57 6.16
C SER A 50 1.58 3.30 6.49
N ALA A 51 1.91 2.16 7.13
CA ALA A 51 3.30 1.81 7.45
C ALA A 51 4.17 1.59 6.19
N ILE A 52 3.64 0.88 5.18
CA ILE A 52 4.34 0.64 3.90
C ILE A 52 4.60 1.96 3.17
N LEU A 53 3.61 2.85 3.12
CA LEU A 53 3.74 4.17 2.49
C LEU A 53 4.83 5.02 3.17
N ALA A 54 4.87 5.01 4.51
CA ALA A 54 5.91 5.71 5.27
C ALA A 54 7.31 5.13 5.00
N MET A 55 7.44 3.81 4.85
CA MET A 55 8.72 3.18 4.48
C MET A 55 9.18 3.58 3.08
N ILE A 56 8.26 3.65 2.13
CA ILE A 56 8.53 4.10 0.75
C ILE A 56 9.00 5.56 0.72
N GLU A 57 8.35 6.42 1.51
CA GLU A 57 8.71 7.84 1.63
C GLU A 57 10.11 8.02 2.23
N ARG A 58 10.46 7.26 3.27
CA ARG A 58 11.81 7.30 3.88
C ARG A 58 12.93 6.78 2.99
N THR A 59 12.60 6.05 1.93
CA THR A 59 13.57 5.47 0.98
C THR A 59 13.75 6.34 -0.28
N LYS A 60 13.11 7.51 -0.34
CA LYS A 60 13.44 8.56 -1.32
C LYS A 60 14.68 9.33 -0.89
#